data_AF-A0A1D3JC99-F1
#
_entry.id   AF-A0A1D3JC99-F1
#
_cell.length_a   1.000
_cell.length_b   1.000
_cell.length_c   1.000
_cell.angle_alpha   90.00
_cell.angle_beta   90.00
_cell.angle_gamma   90.00
#
_symmetry.space_group_name_H-M   'P 1'
#
loop_
_entity.id
_entity.type
_entity.pdbx_description
1 polymer ?
#
loop_
_entity_poly.entity_id
_entity_poly.type
_entity_poly.pdbx_seq_one_letter_code
_entity_poly.pdbx_strand_id
1 'polypeptide(L)'
;MADHSGYTTLTKYIPVEFFIDLIKDDIKKLIHTYGHKNCGLRQEELCEKIKEIIPQKKKIIFEHMDTPSKKKWSIDWDSERSKHFDKLYKEEGFINMCFPKRYTNNPRLNQLLSKHIDFCKKKDESLSALRNKSEYNACKQHNMWIDSQRTSFTREYLSNVRNFNSRTVNKYFITKEHPSGHDPR
;
A
#
# COMPACT_ATOMS: atom_id res chain seq x y z
N MET A 1 -32.80 -31.14 4.83
CA MET A 1 -32.01 -32.20 4.16
C MET A 1 -30.70 -32.34 4.92
N ALA A 2 -30.29 -33.58 5.20
CA ALA A 2 -29.31 -33.94 6.23
C ALA A 2 -27.94 -33.27 6.04
N ASP A 3 -27.47 -32.61 7.10
CA ASP A 3 -26.10 -32.11 7.23
C ASP A 3 -25.15 -33.32 7.31
N HIS A 4 -24.36 -33.53 6.26
CA HIS A 4 -23.24 -34.46 6.32
C HIS A 4 -22.19 -33.88 7.28
N SER A 5 -22.32 -34.22 8.56
CA SER A 5 -21.27 -34.04 9.57
C SER A 5 -20.10 -34.98 9.24
N GLY A 6 -19.36 -34.62 8.19
CA GLY A 6 -18.11 -35.27 7.84
C GLY A 6 -17.11 -35.05 8.99
N TYR A 7 -16.71 -36.14 9.64
CA TYR A 7 -15.61 -36.12 10.59
C TYR A 7 -14.39 -35.43 9.96
N THR A 8 -14.06 -34.23 10.44
CA THR A 8 -12.86 -33.51 10.00
C THR A 8 -11.65 -34.13 10.68
N THR A 9 -10.63 -34.51 9.90
CA THR A 9 -9.34 -35.00 10.44
C THR A 9 -8.44 -33.87 10.93
N LEU A 10 -8.96 -32.63 10.93
CA LEU A 10 -8.24 -31.41 11.27
C LEU A 10 -8.42 -31.08 12.74
N THR A 11 -7.62 -31.71 13.59
CA THR A 11 -7.79 -31.58 15.05
C THR A 11 -7.30 -30.25 15.61
N LYS A 12 -6.46 -29.53 14.86
CA LYS A 12 -5.87 -28.24 15.27
C LYS A 12 -5.91 -27.21 14.14
N TYR A 13 -7.06 -27.06 13.50
CA TYR A 13 -7.23 -26.07 12.44
C TYR A 13 -7.51 -24.68 13.00
N ILE A 14 -6.70 -23.72 12.60
CA ILE A 14 -6.91 -22.29 12.85
C ILE A 14 -7.45 -21.69 11.55
N PRO A 15 -8.59 -20.98 11.55
CA PRO A 15 -9.13 -20.35 10.34
C PRO A 15 -8.19 -19.30 9.72
N VAL A 16 -8.30 -19.10 8.42
CA VAL A 16 -7.54 -18.08 7.69
C VAL A 16 -7.92 -16.67 8.14
N GLU A 17 -9.18 -16.44 8.50
CA GLU A 17 -9.69 -15.15 8.99
C GLU A 17 -8.94 -14.67 10.23
N PHE A 18 -8.63 -15.59 11.15
CA PHE A 18 -7.85 -15.26 12.35
C PHE A 18 -6.46 -14.71 11.98
N PHE A 19 -5.81 -15.30 10.98
CA PHE A 19 -4.51 -14.83 10.50
C PHE A 19 -4.61 -13.46 9.83
N ILE A 20 -5.68 -13.20 9.09
CA ILE A 20 -5.93 -11.92 8.44
C ILE A 20 -6.07 -10.82 9.48
N ASP A 21 -6.85 -11.07 10.53
CA ASP A 21 -7.01 -10.12 11.63
C ASP A 21 -5.69 -9.90 12.38
N LEU A 22 -4.88 -10.95 12.56
CA LEU A 22 -3.55 -10.86 13.17
C LEU A 22 -2.60 -9.93 12.42
N ILE A 23 -2.66 -9.88 11.08
CA ILE A 23 -1.76 -9.05 10.27
C ILE A 23 -2.37 -7.70 9.87
N LYS A 24 -3.70 -7.53 9.99
CA LYS A 24 -4.44 -6.39 9.45
C LYS A 24 -3.83 -5.04 9.81
N ASP A 25 -3.58 -4.80 11.09
CA ASP A 25 -3.06 -3.52 11.57
C ASP A 25 -1.62 -3.27 11.14
N ASP A 26 -0.80 -4.32 11.08
CA ASP A 26 0.58 -4.24 10.60
C ASP A 26 0.59 -3.82 9.11
N ILE A 27 -0.28 -4.41 8.29
CA ILE A 27 -0.42 -4.04 6.87
C ILE A 27 -0.93 -2.61 6.71
N LYS A 28 -1.93 -2.17 7.49
CA LYS A 28 -2.42 -0.79 7.46
C LYS A 28 -1.33 0.22 7.82
N LYS A 29 -0.55 -0.06 8.86
CA LYS A 29 0.61 0.77 9.23
C LYS A 29 1.62 0.86 8.09
N LEU A 30 1.91 -0.24 7.41
CA LEU A 30 2.79 -0.22 6.24
C LEU A 30 2.19 0.63 5.10
N ILE A 31 0.91 0.48 4.77
CA ILE A 31 0.25 1.30 3.73
C ILE A 31 0.38 2.78 4.05
N HIS A 32 0.14 3.20 5.30
CA HIS A 32 0.32 4.58 5.73
C HIS A 32 1.78 5.04 5.71
N THR A 33 2.71 4.13 6.00
CA THR A 33 4.16 4.42 5.95
C THR A 33 4.63 4.65 4.51
N TYR A 34 4.17 3.83 3.57
CA TYR A 34 4.63 3.83 2.18
C TYR A 34 3.73 4.60 1.22
N GLY A 35 2.59 5.12 1.68
CA GLY A 35 1.60 5.75 0.82
C GLY A 35 1.01 7.04 1.37
N HIS A 36 0.25 7.68 0.50
CA HIS A 36 -0.59 8.82 0.79
C HIS A 36 -1.81 8.73 -0.14
N LYS A 37 -3.02 8.64 0.40
CA LYS A 37 -4.24 8.30 -0.36
C LYS A 37 -4.51 9.19 -1.58
N ASN A 38 -4.07 10.45 -1.51
CA ASN A 38 -4.25 11.43 -2.59
C ASN A 38 -3.07 11.51 -3.56
N CYS A 39 -1.94 10.85 -3.28
CA CYS A 39 -0.69 11.04 -4.02
C CYS A 39 -0.06 9.75 -4.56
N GLY A 40 -0.32 8.60 -3.94
CA GLY A 40 0.10 7.30 -4.43
C GLY A 40 0.64 6.37 -3.34
N LEU A 41 1.18 5.22 -3.76
CA LEU A 41 1.65 4.16 -2.88
C LEU A 41 2.95 3.56 -3.43
N ARG A 42 4.02 3.51 -2.62
CA ARG A 42 5.28 2.84 -2.99
C ARG A 42 5.08 1.32 -2.96
N GLN A 43 4.58 0.78 -4.07
CA GLN A 43 4.16 -0.62 -4.16
C GLN A 43 5.32 -1.59 -3.90
N GLU A 44 6.52 -1.32 -4.44
CA GLU A 44 7.63 -2.25 -4.30
C GLU A 44 8.06 -2.47 -2.85
N GLU A 45 8.45 -1.39 -2.17
CA GLU A 45 8.87 -1.43 -0.76
C GLU A 45 7.75 -1.98 0.14
N LEU A 46 6.50 -1.57 -0.09
CA LEU A 46 5.35 -2.09 0.64
C LEU A 46 5.20 -3.60 0.46
N CYS A 47 5.17 -4.08 -0.80
CA CYS A 47 4.97 -5.51 -1.08
C CYS A 47 6.12 -6.36 -0.53
N GLU A 48 7.36 -5.85 -0.53
CA GLU A 48 8.51 -6.52 0.12
C GLU A 48 8.30 -6.66 1.63
N LYS A 49 7.91 -5.58 2.31
CA LYS A 49 7.61 -5.63 3.75
C LYS A 49 6.44 -6.55 4.10
N ILE A 50 5.40 -6.55 3.28
CA ILE A 50 4.28 -7.49 3.46
C ILE A 50 4.75 -8.94 3.30
N LYS A 51 5.59 -9.22 2.30
CA LYS A 51 6.18 -10.55 2.08
C LYS A 51 7.12 -11.00 3.21
N GLU A 52 7.75 -10.07 3.92
CA GLU A 52 8.54 -10.37 5.12
C GLU A 52 7.65 -10.71 6.34
N ILE A 53 6.56 -9.96 6.56
CA ILE A 53 5.68 -10.11 7.73
C ILE A 53 4.86 -11.41 7.66
N ILE A 54 4.30 -11.76 6.50
CA ILE A 54 3.44 -12.93 6.33
C ILE A 54 4.09 -14.22 6.86
N PRO A 55 5.30 -14.63 6.44
CA PRO A 55 5.91 -15.87 6.91
C PRO A 55 6.24 -15.84 8.41
N GLN A 56 6.62 -14.67 8.95
CA GLN A 56 6.90 -14.52 10.38
C GLN A 56 5.64 -14.76 11.22
N LYS A 57 4.52 -14.12 10.85
CA LYS A 57 3.23 -14.28 11.54
C LYS A 57 2.65 -15.68 11.30
N LYS A 58 2.85 -16.24 10.10
CA LYS A 58 2.41 -17.60 9.76
C LYS A 58 3.07 -18.64 10.65
N LYS A 59 4.34 -18.44 11.02
CA LYS A 59 5.05 -19.34 11.95
C LYS A 59 4.34 -19.43 13.31
N ILE A 60 3.87 -18.31 13.84
CA ILE A 60 3.19 -18.23 15.15
C ILE A 60 1.94 -19.12 15.15
N ILE A 61 1.06 -18.99 14.15
CA ILE A 61 -0.15 -19.82 14.08
C ILE A 61 0.19 -21.29 13.81
N PHE A 62 1.23 -21.56 13.00
CA PHE A 62 1.64 -22.91 12.64
C PHE A 62 2.22 -23.70 13.81
N GLU A 63 2.74 -23.05 14.85
CA GLU A 63 3.18 -23.75 16.07
C GLU A 63 2.03 -24.47 16.78
N HIS A 64 0.79 -24.00 16.57
CA HIS A 64 -0.41 -24.57 17.18
C HIS A 64 -1.18 -25.55 16.27
N MET A 65 -0.75 -25.74 15.02
CA MET A 65 -1.44 -26.57 14.03
C MET A 65 -0.74 -27.92 13.80
N ASP A 66 -1.53 -28.96 13.56
CA ASP A 66 -1.01 -30.25 13.07
C ASP A 66 -0.71 -30.20 11.55
N THR A 67 -0.01 -31.22 11.03
CA THR A 67 0.39 -31.28 9.62
C THR A 67 -0.80 -31.25 8.65
N PRO A 68 -1.89 -32.02 8.86
CA PRO A 68 -3.09 -31.92 8.03
C PRO A 68 -3.68 -30.50 8.00
N SER A 69 -3.77 -29.84 9.16
CA SER A 69 -4.30 -28.49 9.29
C SER A 69 -3.44 -27.47 8.55
N LYS A 70 -2.10 -27.54 8.65
CA LYS A 70 -1.17 -26.65 7.93
C LYS A 70 -1.31 -26.76 6.41
N LYS A 71 -1.50 -27.99 5.90
CA LYS A 71 -1.69 -28.25 4.47
C LYS A 71 -2.97 -27.61 3.97
N LYS A 72 -4.09 -27.89 4.65
CA LYS A 72 -5.38 -27.28 4.30
C LYS A 72 -5.32 -25.76 4.40
N TRP A 73 -4.81 -25.23 5.51
CA TRP A 73 -4.68 -23.79 5.71
C TRP A 73 -3.91 -23.09 4.60
N SER A 74 -2.83 -23.70 4.11
CA SER A 74 -2.05 -23.10 3.02
C SER A 74 -2.85 -23.04 1.70
N ILE A 75 -3.68 -24.05 1.42
CA ILE A 75 -4.59 -24.05 0.27
C ILE A 75 -5.64 -22.95 0.42
N ASP A 76 -6.29 -22.90 1.58
CA ASP A 76 -7.33 -21.91 1.89
C ASP A 76 -6.74 -20.49 1.76
N TRP A 77 -5.60 -20.24 2.42
CA TRP A 77 -4.87 -18.97 2.35
C TRP A 77 -4.52 -18.56 0.92
N ASP A 78 -3.95 -19.46 0.11
CA ASP A 78 -3.58 -19.10 -1.26
C ASP A 78 -4.81 -18.79 -2.14
N SER A 79 -5.95 -19.42 -1.86
CA SER A 79 -7.21 -19.18 -2.58
C SER A 79 -7.93 -17.89 -2.17
N GLU A 80 -7.70 -17.41 -0.95
CA GLU A 80 -8.44 -16.28 -0.37
C GLU A 80 -7.59 -15.01 -0.22
N ARG A 81 -6.26 -15.13 -0.06
CA ARG A 81 -5.35 -14.01 0.24
C ARG A 81 -5.59 -12.79 -0.63
N SER A 82 -5.67 -12.96 -1.96
CA SER A 82 -5.85 -11.83 -2.88
C SER A 82 -7.13 -11.06 -2.59
N LYS A 83 -8.25 -11.75 -2.31
CA LYS A 83 -9.54 -11.14 -1.97
C LYS A 83 -9.45 -10.30 -0.70
N HIS A 84 -8.74 -10.81 0.31
CA HIS A 84 -8.56 -10.08 1.57
C HIS A 84 -7.68 -8.84 1.40
N PHE A 85 -6.57 -8.94 0.66
CA PHE A 85 -5.73 -7.79 0.36
C PHE A 85 -6.45 -6.78 -0.54
N ASP A 86 -7.24 -7.22 -1.52
CA ASP A 86 -8.06 -6.34 -2.36
C ASP A 86 -9.03 -5.51 -1.50
N LYS A 87 -9.71 -6.16 -0.54
CA LYS A 87 -10.60 -5.48 0.40
C LYS A 87 -9.85 -4.49 1.29
N LEU A 88 -8.73 -4.92 1.89
CA LEU A 88 -7.92 -4.08 2.78
C LEU A 88 -7.39 -2.85 2.05
N TYR A 89 -6.80 -3.01 0.86
CA TYR A 89 -6.30 -1.88 0.07
C TYR A 89 -7.43 -0.92 -0.31
N LYS A 90 -8.60 -1.44 -0.68
CA LYS A 90 -9.76 -0.63 -1.04
C LYS A 90 -10.28 0.21 0.14
N GLU A 91 -10.27 -0.36 1.36
CA GLU A 91 -10.57 0.36 2.61
C GLU A 91 -9.57 1.50 2.85
N GLU A 92 -8.28 1.27 2.58
CA GLU A 92 -7.21 2.27 2.72
C GLU A 92 -7.09 3.24 1.53
N GLY A 93 -7.95 3.12 0.51
CA GLY A 93 -7.98 4.04 -0.65
C GLY A 93 -6.98 3.72 -1.75
N PHE A 94 -6.54 2.47 -1.87
CA PHE A 94 -5.57 2.00 -2.86
C PHE A 94 -6.06 0.78 -3.64
N ILE A 95 -5.33 0.44 -4.70
CA ILE A 95 -5.52 -0.78 -5.48
C ILE A 95 -4.44 -1.78 -5.06
N ASN A 96 -4.82 -3.00 -4.74
CA ASN A 96 -3.87 -4.07 -4.46
C ASN A 96 -3.08 -4.41 -5.72
N MET A 97 -1.76 -4.28 -5.63
CA MET A 97 -0.82 -4.66 -6.68
C MET A 97 0.22 -5.67 -6.20
N CYS A 98 0.13 -6.16 -4.96
CA CYS A 98 1.04 -7.16 -4.40
C CYS A 98 0.58 -8.59 -4.73
N PHE A 99 -0.73 -8.84 -4.72
CA PHE A 99 -1.30 -10.18 -4.87
C PHE A 99 -2.44 -10.20 -5.91
N PRO A 100 -2.17 -10.55 -7.18
CA PRO A 100 -0.86 -10.84 -7.76
C PRO A 100 -0.02 -9.57 -7.98
N LYS A 101 1.29 -9.75 -8.17
CA LYS A 101 2.20 -8.65 -8.52
C LYS A 101 1.77 -8.02 -9.86
N ARG A 102 1.39 -6.74 -9.85
CA ARG A 102 0.95 -6.00 -11.05
C ARG A 102 1.72 -4.71 -11.32
N TYR A 103 2.72 -4.39 -10.50
CA TYR A 103 3.58 -3.22 -10.67
C TYR A 103 4.89 -3.58 -11.38
N THR A 104 5.42 -2.61 -12.11
CA THR A 104 6.77 -2.66 -12.69
C THR A 104 7.74 -1.95 -11.75
N ASN A 105 8.93 -2.51 -11.55
CA ASN A 105 9.99 -1.79 -10.84
C ASN A 105 10.75 -0.91 -11.85
N ASN A 106 10.76 0.40 -11.61
CA ASN A 106 11.68 1.33 -12.25
C ASN A 106 12.24 2.25 -11.16
N PRO A 107 13.53 2.14 -10.82
CA PRO A 107 14.13 2.91 -9.73
C PRO A 107 13.94 4.42 -9.87
N ARG A 108 14.00 4.97 -11.08
CA ARG A 108 13.81 6.41 -11.32
C ARG A 108 12.37 6.85 -11.03
N LEU A 109 11.40 6.06 -11.48
CA LEU A 109 9.98 6.38 -11.28
C LEU A 109 9.53 6.12 -9.84
N ASN A 110 10.07 5.09 -9.20
CA ASN A 110 9.89 4.83 -7.77
C ASN A 110 10.45 5.97 -6.92
N GLN A 111 11.65 6.48 -7.26
CA GLN A 111 12.23 7.64 -6.58
C GLN A 111 11.37 8.90 -6.76
N LEU A 112 10.88 9.14 -7.98
CA LEU A 112 9.98 10.26 -8.27
C LEU A 112 8.67 10.17 -7.47
N LEU A 113 8.06 8.98 -7.42
CA LEU A 113 6.86 8.70 -6.61
C LEU A 113 7.12 8.91 -5.11
N SER A 114 8.26 8.43 -4.60
CA SER A 114 8.65 8.61 -3.19
C SER A 114 8.72 10.09 -2.83
N LYS A 115 9.40 10.90 -3.64
CA LYS A 115 9.48 12.35 -3.44
C LYS A 115 8.10 13.01 -3.41
N HIS A 116 7.20 12.58 -4.30
CA HIS A 116 5.84 13.10 -4.35
C HIS A 116 5.03 12.75 -3.10
N ILE A 117 5.10 11.50 -2.64
CA ILE A 117 4.44 11.06 -1.39
C ILE A 117 4.99 11.82 -0.18
N ASP A 118 6.32 11.97 -0.08
CA ASP A 118 6.96 12.70 1.01
C ASP A 118 6.55 14.18 1.01
N PHE A 119 6.46 14.80 -0.17
CA PHE A 119 5.92 16.14 -0.32
C PHE A 119 4.49 16.23 0.20
N CYS A 120 3.62 15.30 -0.19
CA CYS A 120 2.22 15.31 0.24
C CYS A 120 2.06 15.19 1.75
N LYS A 121 2.83 14.30 2.38
CA LYS A 121 2.83 14.15 3.85
C LYS A 121 3.27 15.44 4.55
N LYS A 122 4.39 16.03 4.11
CA LYS A 122 4.89 17.30 4.66
C LYS A 122 3.92 18.46 4.45
N LYS A 123 3.24 18.47 3.30
CA LYS A 123 2.22 19.48 2.99
C LYS A 123 1.05 19.38 3.98
N ASP A 124 0.55 18.17 4.23
CA ASP A 124 -0.57 17.94 5.16
C ASP A 124 -0.20 18.26 6.62
N GLU A 125 1.02 17.91 7.05
CA GLU A 125 1.58 18.28 8.36
C GLU A 125 1.68 19.80 8.52
N SER A 126 2.27 20.48 7.54
CA SER A 126 2.43 21.93 7.56
C SER A 126 1.09 22.66 7.53
N LEU A 127 0.13 22.19 6.72
CA LEU A 127 -1.22 22.75 6.68
C LEU A 127 -1.94 22.59 8.03
N SER A 128 -1.76 21.45 8.69
CA SER A 128 -2.33 21.19 10.01
C SER A 128 -1.74 22.15 11.06
N ALA A 129 -0.43 22.41 11.01
CA ALA A 129 0.22 23.38 11.90
C ALA A 129 -0.28 24.82 11.67
N LEU A 130 -0.44 25.24 10.40
CA LEU A 130 -0.93 26.58 10.05
C LEU A 130 -2.38 26.80 10.45
N ARG A 131 -3.24 25.78 10.38
CA ARG A 131 -4.64 25.87 10.85
C ARG A 131 -4.73 26.17 12.35
N ASN A 132 -3.76 25.71 13.13
CA ASN A 132 -3.73 25.95 14.58
C ASN A 132 -3.17 27.34 14.94
N LYS A 133 -2.40 27.97 14.04
CA LYS A 133 -1.80 29.31 14.22
C LYS A 133 -1.82 30.06 12.89
N SER A 134 -2.92 30.78 12.64
CA SER A 134 -3.11 31.52 11.39
C SER A 134 -2.26 32.79 11.38
N GLU A 135 -0.98 32.65 11.03
CA GLU A 135 -0.06 33.76 10.86
C GLU A 135 0.21 34.01 9.37
N TYR A 136 -0.07 35.22 8.89
CA TYR A 136 0.08 35.60 7.48
C TYR A 136 1.46 35.27 6.91
N ASN A 137 2.52 35.55 7.68
CA ASN A 137 3.89 35.24 7.25
C ASN A 137 4.13 33.74 7.12
N ALA A 138 3.58 32.92 8.01
CA ALA A 138 3.70 31.47 7.94
C ALA A 138 2.98 30.91 6.70
N CYS A 139 1.80 31.43 6.38
CA CYS A 139 1.10 31.12 5.13
C CYS A 139 1.91 31.51 3.88
N LYS A 140 2.52 32.70 3.88
CA LYS A 140 3.39 33.15 2.77
C LYS A 140 4.58 32.22 2.57
N GLN A 141 5.29 31.87 3.64
CA GLN A 141 6.43 30.96 3.58
C GLN A 141 6.03 29.56 3.08
N HIS A 142 4.89 29.06 3.53
CA HIS A 142 4.35 27.78 3.07
C HIS A 142 4.04 27.78 1.57
N ASN A 143 3.42 28.84 1.04
CA ASN A 143 3.15 28.97 -0.38
C ASN A 143 4.45 29.03 -1.21
N MET A 144 5.44 29.81 -0.75
CA MET A 144 6.76 29.86 -1.39
C MET A 144 7.44 28.48 -1.42
N TRP A 145 7.33 27.71 -0.34
CA TRP A 145 7.84 26.35 -0.27
C TRP A 145 7.11 25.43 -1.26
N ILE A 146 5.78 25.48 -1.34
CA ILE A 146 4.99 24.70 -2.32
C ILE A 146 5.46 25.00 -3.75
N ASP A 147 5.61 26.26 -4.12
CA ASP A 147 6.01 26.65 -5.48
C ASP A 147 7.42 26.16 -5.83
N SER A 148 8.34 26.19 -4.86
CA SER A 148 9.69 25.62 -4.99
C SER A 148 9.63 24.11 -5.23
N GLN A 149 8.85 23.38 -4.44
CA GLN A 149 8.67 21.93 -4.59
C GLN A 149 8.03 21.57 -5.93
N ARG A 150 6.96 22.26 -6.33
CA ARG A 150 6.28 22.08 -7.62
C ARG A 150 7.24 22.27 -8.78
N THR A 151 8.06 23.33 -8.74
CA THR A 151 9.04 23.62 -9.79
C THR A 151 10.09 22.52 -9.91
N SER A 152 10.66 22.09 -8.78
CA SER A 152 11.65 21.01 -8.74
C SER A 152 11.07 19.69 -9.27
N PHE A 153 9.89 19.32 -8.78
CA PHE A 153 9.21 18.10 -9.16
C PHE A 153 8.83 18.10 -10.65
N THR A 154 8.29 19.20 -11.17
CA THR A 154 7.90 19.33 -12.59
C THR A 154 9.09 19.10 -13.52
N ARG A 155 10.26 19.64 -13.20
CA ARG A 155 11.49 19.44 -14.00
C ARG A 155 11.89 17.96 -14.03
N GLU A 156 11.89 17.30 -12.87
CA GLU A 156 12.25 15.89 -12.76
C GLU A 156 11.22 14.98 -13.46
N TYR A 157 9.94 15.28 -13.29
CA TYR A 157 8.84 14.60 -13.98
C TYR A 157 8.99 14.72 -15.50
N LEU A 158 9.20 15.93 -16.04
CA LEU A 158 9.36 16.16 -17.48
C LEU A 158 10.57 15.41 -18.05
N SER A 159 11.67 15.34 -17.30
CA SER A 159 12.84 14.54 -17.67
C SER A 159 12.50 13.04 -17.76
N ASN A 160 11.75 12.51 -16.80
CA ASN A 160 11.26 11.13 -16.84
C ASN A 160 10.27 10.88 -17.99
N VAL A 161 9.36 11.82 -18.26
CA VAL A 161 8.42 11.74 -19.39
C VAL A 161 9.16 11.68 -20.72
N ARG A 162 10.24 12.44 -20.87
CA ARG A 162 11.08 12.38 -22.08
C ARG A 162 11.73 11.00 -22.27
N ASN A 163 12.07 10.30 -21.18
CA ASN A 163 12.72 8.99 -21.21
C ASN A 163 11.74 7.82 -21.32
N PHE A 164 10.55 7.92 -20.73
CA PHE A 164 9.64 6.78 -20.54
C PHE A 164 8.24 6.97 -21.12
N ASN A 165 7.94 8.14 -21.72
CA ASN A 165 6.61 8.64 -22.08
C ASN A 165 5.67 8.92 -20.87
N SER A 166 4.76 9.86 -21.04
CA SER A 166 3.87 10.34 -19.96
C SER A 166 2.93 9.26 -19.44
N ARG A 167 2.42 8.38 -20.31
CA ARG A 167 1.52 7.30 -19.92
C ARG A 167 2.19 6.31 -18.97
N THR A 168 3.48 6.00 -19.18
CA THR A 168 4.24 5.14 -18.28
C THR A 168 4.47 5.82 -16.94
N VAL A 169 4.86 7.10 -16.94
CA VAL A 169 5.13 7.86 -15.72
C VAL A 169 3.85 8.02 -14.88
N ASN A 170 2.73 8.40 -15.49
CA ASN A 170 1.45 8.62 -14.80
C ASN A 170 0.92 7.37 -14.08
N LYS A 171 1.21 6.17 -14.61
CA LYS A 171 0.83 4.90 -13.96
C LYS A 171 1.51 4.67 -12.61
N TYR A 172 2.60 5.36 -12.29
CA TYR A 172 3.20 5.29 -10.95
C TYR A 172 2.39 6.06 -9.92
N PHE A 173 1.59 7.04 -10.36
CA PHE A 173 0.75 7.88 -9.51
C PHE A 173 -0.68 7.36 -9.48
N ILE A 174 -0.87 6.04 -9.38
CA ILE A 174 -2.21 5.46 -9.24
C ILE A 174 -2.75 5.73 -7.84
N THR A 175 -3.98 6.23 -7.79
CA THR A 175 -4.80 6.36 -6.58
C THR A 175 -6.16 5.71 -6.83
N LYS A 176 -6.99 5.60 -5.81
CA LYS A 176 -8.38 5.13 -6.00
C LYS A 176 -9.19 6.05 -6.93
N GLU A 177 -8.97 7.37 -6.86
CA GLU A 177 -9.63 8.35 -7.73
C GLU A 177 -9.09 8.32 -9.16
N HIS A 178 -7.81 7.96 -9.32
CA HIS A 178 -7.13 7.87 -10.60
C HIS A 178 -6.55 6.47 -10.83
N PRO A 179 -7.42 5.45 -11.08
CA PRO A 179 -7.00 4.06 -11.22
C PRO A 179 -6.12 3.81 -12.46
N SER A 180 -6.21 4.69 -13.47
CA SER A 180 -5.38 4.65 -14.68
C SER A 180 -4.07 5.44 -14.55
N GLY A 181 -3.81 6.03 -13.38
CA GLY A 181 -2.75 7.02 -13.19
C GLY A 181 -3.21 8.43 -13.52
N HIS A 182 -2.50 9.42 -13.00
CA HIS A 182 -2.75 10.84 -13.27
C HIS A 182 -1.44 11.59 -13.48
N ASP A 183 -1.55 12.83 -13.97
CA ASP A 183 -0.43 13.77 -13.98
C ASP A 183 -0.33 14.42 -12.59
N PRO A 184 0.73 14.18 -11.82
CA PRO A 184 0.89 14.68 -10.45
C PRO A 184 1.44 16.12 -10.36
N ARG A 185 1.64 16.80 -11.50
CA ARG A 185 2.20 18.17 -11.55
C ARG A 185 1.24 19.25 -11.08
#